data_AF-Q5W5Z5-F1
#
_entry.id   AF-Q5W5Z5-F1
#
_cell.length_a   1.000
_cell.length_b   1.000
_cell.length_c   1.000
_cell.angle_alpha   90.00
_cell.angle_beta   90.00
_cell.angle_gamma   90.00
#
_symmetry.space_group_name_H-M   'P 1'
#
loop_
_entity.id
_entity.type
_entity.pdbx_description
1 polymer ?
#
loop_
_entity_poly.entity_id
_entity_poly.type
_entity_poly.pdbx_seq_one_letter_code
_entity_poly.pdbx_strand_id
1 'polypeptide(L)'
;MIATSPTPGRRYRPAGYTAMFERMLAHPLIDVRLSTPMAEHVRLDWQQKQVLLDGEPFNGPLIYTGMLDHLLPAEGNYLPYRSLRFEHRHLAQEQFQPVTTVNYPNEEAFTRITEFKHFSGQVHPGTSIVYEYPCDYQPEQGLEPYYPLFTDVAKQHYQACRDELTNFPQLIALGRLAEYRYFDMDDAVSNALIHFAKHTTTL
;
A
#
# COMPACT_ATOMS: atom_id res chain seq x y z
N MET A 1 -8.82 -27.05 -2.10
CA MET A 1 -8.89 -26.16 -0.91
C MET A 1 -7.58 -26.26 -0.15
N ILE A 2 -6.93 -25.13 0.17
CA ILE A 2 -5.67 -25.09 0.95
C ILE A 2 -5.90 -24.18 2.16
N ALA A 3 -5.79 -24.75 3.37
CA ALA A 3 -5.98 -24.06 4.63
C ALA A 3 -4.63 -23.59 5.20
N THR A 4 -4.52 -22.31 5.53
CA THR A 4 -3.32 -21.74 6.15
C THR A 4 -3.67 -21.16 7.51
N SER A 5 -3.06 -21.72 8.56
CA SER A 5 -3.12 -21.18 9.92
C SER A 5 -1.98 -20.19 10.14
N PRO A 6 -2.14 -19.18 11.01
CA PRO A 6 -1.01 -18.38 11.46
C PRO A 6 0.06 -19.27 12.10
N THR A 7 1.33 -18.95 11.87
CA THR A 7 2.47 -19.68 12.45
C THR A 7 2.38 -19.64 13.99
N PRO A 8 2.47 -20.79 14.69
CA PRO A 8 2.47 -20.81 16.15
C PRO A 8 3.56 -19.88 16.70
N GLY A 9 3.19 -18.96 17.59
CA GLY A 9 4.13 -18.05 18.25
C GLY A 9 4.18 -16.61 17.71
N ARG A 10 3.53 -16.28 16.59
CA ARG A 10 3.32 -14.86 16.19
C ARG A 10 2.25 -14.23 17.09
N ARG A 11 2.69 -13.38 18.04
CA ARG A 11 1.80 -12.55 18.86
C ARG A 11 1.22 -11.43 18.00
N TYR A 12 -0.06 -11.53 17.64
CA TYR A 12 -0.80 -10.40 17.10
C TYR A 12 -1.03 -9.34 18.19
N ARG A 13 -0.89 -8.06 17.84
CA ARG A 13 -1.15 -6.98 18.80
C ARG A 13 -2.65 -6.95 19.10
N PRO A 14 -3.07 -7.05 20.37
CA PRO A 14 -4.49 -7.09 20.73
C PRO A 14 -5.29 -5.87 20.24
N ALA A 15 -4.62 -4.73 20.07
CA ALA A 15 -5.24 -3.46 19.66
C ALA A 15 -5.28 -3.22 18.12
N GLY A 16 -4.81 -4.18 17.30
CA GLY A 16 -4.79 -4.04 15.85
C GLY A 16 -3.72 -3.09 15.30
N TYR A 17 -3.69 -2.94 13.96
CA TYR A 17 -2.70 -2.12 13.27
C TYR A 17 -2.97 -0.60 13.41
N THR A 18 -4.24 -0.18 13.46
CA THR A 18 -4.59 1.24 13.62
C THR A 18 -3.95 1.84 14.87
N ALA A 19 -4.12 1.21 16.04
CA ALA A 19 -3.53 1.68 17.28
C ALA A 19 -1.98 1.65 17.27
N MET A 20 -1.37 0.86 16.39
CA MET A 20 0.08 0.89 16.19
C MET A 20 0.49 2.14 15.40
N PHE A 21 -0.20 2.43 14.29
CA PHE A 21 0.07 3.62 13.46
C PHE A 21 -0.26 4.93 14.20
N GLU A 22 -1.34 4.98 14.97
CA GLU A 22 -1.66 6.14 15.81
C GLU A 22 -0.51 6.50 16.75
N ARG A 23 0.11 5.49 17.40
CA ARG A 23 1.30 5.71 18.25
C ARG A 23 2.53 6.13 17.45
N MET A 24 2.71 5.58 16.26
CA MET A 24 3.84 5.91 15.38
C MET A 24 3.78 7.37 14.92
N LEU A 25 2.57 7.90 14.69
CA LEU A 25 2.34 9.25 14.20
C LEU A 25 2.08 10.27 15.32
N ALA A 26 1.98 9.85 16.58
CA ALA A 26 1.74 10.71 17.74
C ALA A 26 3.00 11.44 18.23
N HIS A 27 3.61 12.25 17.36
CA HIS A 27 4.73 13.11 17.70
C HIS A 27 4.40 14.58 17.37
N PRO A 28 4.76 15.58 18.20
CA PRO A 28 4.41 17.00 17.97
C PRO A 28 5.04 17.64 16.72
N LEU A 29 5.91 16.92 16.00
CA LEU A 29 6.49 17.34 14.73
C LEU A 29 5.84 16.65 13.52
N ILE A 30 4.78 15.86 13.74
CA ILE A 30 4.07 15.13 12.70
C ILE A 30 2.64 15.67 12.61
N ASP A 31 2.34 16.33 11.49
CA ASP A 31 0.99 16.73 11.13
C ASP A 31 0.41 15.69 10.16
N VAL A 32 -0.79 15.19 10.47
CA VAL A 32 -1.50 14.21 9.63
C VAL A 32 -2.73 14.85 9.00
N ARG A 33 -2.80 14.84 7.67
CA ARG A 33 -3.98 15.25 6.90
C ARG A 33 -4.59 14.03 6.20
N LEU A 34 -5.85 13.74 6.47
CA LEU A 34 -6.60 12.62 5.89
C LEU A 34 -7.60 13.15 4.85
N SER A 35 -8.03 12.27 3.94
CA SER A 35 -8.93 12.65 2.84
C SER A 35 -8.38 13.81 2.01
N THR A 36 -7.05 13.87 1.86
CA THR A 36 -6.33 14.95 1.18
C THR A 36 -5.48 14.35 0.07
N PRO A 37 -5.93 14.40 -1.19
CA PRO A 37 -5.09 14.03 -2.32
C PRO A 37 -3.83 14.88 -2.37
N MET A 38 -2.67 14.23 -2.49
CA MET A 38 -1.38 14.93 -2.49
C MET A 38 -1.30 16.01 -3.59
N ALA A 39 -1.88 15.75 -4.77
CA ALA A 39 -1.85 16.66 -5.92
C ALA A 39 -2.56 18.01 -5.69
N GLU A 40 -3.40 18.13 -4.65
CA GLU A 40 -4.03 19.39 -4.27
C GLU A 40 -3.03 20.37 -3.62
N HIS A 41 -2.01 19.83 -2.94
CA HIS A 41 -1.05 20.61 -2.16
C HIS A 41 0.37 20.53 -2.71
N VAL A 42 0.76 19.40 -3.30
CA VAL A 42 2.13 19.15 -3.80
C VAL A 42 2.11 19.05 -5.31
N ARG A 43 2.99 19.81 -5.97
CA ARG A 43 3.18 19.76 -7.42
C ARG A 43 4.66 19.69 -7.77
N LEU A 44 4.96 19.01 -8.87
CA LEU A 44 6.29 19.04 -9.48
C LEU A 44 6.32 20.15 -10.52
N ASP A 45 7.16 21.16 -10.31
CA ASP A 45 7.42 22.20 -11.29
C ASP A 45 8.45 21.67 -12.30
N TRP A 46 7.96 21.23 -13.45
CA TRP A 46 8.77 20.66 -14.52
C TRP A 46 9.66 21.67 -15.25
N GLN A 47 9.41 22.97 -15.10
CA GLN A 47 10.24 24.02 -15.70
C GLN A 47 11.43 24.34 -14.79
N GLN A 48 11.17 24.56 -13.50
CA GLN A 48 12.21 24.90 -12.51
C GLN A 48 12.83 23.67 -11.82
N LYS A 49 12.31 22.47 -12.09
CA LYS A 49 12.79 21.19 -11.53
C LYS A 49 12.75 21.15 -9.99
N GLN A 50 11.68 21.67 -9.41
CA GLN A 50 11.48 21.78 -7.95
C GLN A 50 10.13 21.23 -7.51
N VAL A 51 10.01 20.96 -6.21
CA VAL A 51 8.73 20.61 -5.58
C VAL A 51 8.09 21.89 -5.08
N LEU A 52 6.79 22.05 -5.33
CA LEU A 52 5.96 23.10 -4.74
C LEU A 52 5.06 22.49 -3.68
N LEU A 53 4.95 23.14 -2.52
CA LEU A 53 3.99 22.85 -1.46
C LEU A 53 3.10 24.08 -1.26
N ASP A 54 1.79 23.91 -1.42
CA ASP A 54 0.81 24.99 -1.34
C ASP A 54 1.11 26.17 -2.27
N GLY A 55 1.73 25.87 -3.43
CA GLY A 55 2.12 26.86 -4.45
C GLY A 55 3.51 27.46 -4.25
N GLU A 56 4.16 27.22 -3.12
CA GLU A 56 5.46 27.80 -2.78
C GLU A 56 6.60 26.77 -2.95
N PRO A 57 7.83 27.18 -3.30
CA PRO A 57 8.98 26.29 -3.35
C PRO A 57 9.21 25.58 -2.02
N PHE A 58 9.12 24.26 -2.05
CA PHE A 58 9.54 23.40 -0.96
C PHE A 58 11.00 23.04 -1.18
N ASN A 59 11.80 23.04 -0.10
CA ASN A 59 13.22 22.71 -0.13
C ASN A 59 13.55 21.43 0.66
N GLY A 60 12.55 20.84 1.32
CA GLY A 60 12.71 19.61 2.10
C GLY A 60 12.59 18.35 1.25
N PRO A 61 12.94 17.18 1.80
CA PRO A 61 12.70 15.92 1.12
C PRO A 61 11.20 15.65 0.98
N LEU A 62 10.76 15.30 -0.24
CA LEU A 62 9.44 14.78 -0.53
C LEU A 62 9.52 13.25 -0.56
N ILE A 63 9.07 12.59 0.51
CA ILE A 63 8.89 11.14 0.50
C ILE A 63 7.57 10.82 -0.21
N TYR A 64 7.66 10.12 -1.35
CA TYR A 64 6.50 9.73 -2.13
C TYR A 64 6.31 8.21 -2.11
N THR A 65 5.14 7.77 -1.66
CA THR A 65 4.80 6.34 -1.54
C THR A 65 3.65 5.89 -2.44
N GLY A 66 3.14 6.79 -3.30
CA GLY A 66 2.08 6.51 -4.26
C GLY A 66 2.58 5.88 -5.56
N MET A 67 1.70 5.70 -6.54
CA MET A 67 2.07 5.19 -7.86
C MET A 67 3.00 6.19 -8.58
N LEU A 68 4.16 5.72 -9.04
CA LEU A 68 5.23 6.61 -9.53
C LEU A 68 4.86 7.33 -10.83
N ASP A 69 4.16 6.64 -11.73
CA ASP A 69 3.63 7.14 -12.99
C ASP A 69 2.63 8.30 -12.81
N HIS A 70 1.92 8.37 -11.68
CA HIS A 70 1.01 9.49 -11.38
C HIS A 70 1.72 10.85 -11.17
N LEU A 71 3.05 10.85 -11.01
CA LEU A 71 3.83 12.09 -10.93
C LEU A 71 4.16 12.67 -12.30
N LEU A 72 4.03 11.89 -13.37
CA LEU A 72 4.44 12.30 -14.71
C LEU A 72 3.33 13.09 -15.45
N PRO A 73 3.71 14.07 -16.28
CA PRO A 73 2.76 14.81 -17.11
C PRO A 73 2.35 14.03 -18.37
N ALA A 74 3.10 12.99 -18.75
CA ALA A 74 2.89 12.26 -19.99
C ALA A 74 1.90 11.11 -19.81
N GLU A 75 0.82 11.14 -20.59
CA GLU A 75 -0.12 10.03 -20.70
C GLU A 75 0.50 8.85 -21.46
N GLY A 76 0.24 7.61 -21.02
CA GLY A 76 0.55 6.40 -21.79
C GLY A 76 1.61 5.46 -21.19
N ASN A 77 2.40 5.91 -20.21
CA ASN A 77 3.38 5.07 -19.51
C ASN A 77 2.84 4.52 -18.17
N TYR A 78 1.59 4.08 -18.19
CA TYR A 78 0.95 3.57 -16.97
C TYR A 78 1.63 2.29 -16.48
N LEU A 79 1.75 2.19 -15.16
CA LEU A 79 2.23 1.02 -14.47
C LEU A 79 1.04 0.08 -14.19
N PRO A 80 1.04 -1.15 -14.74
CA PRO A 80 -0.08 -2.04 -14.59
C PRO A 80 -0.12 -2.70 -13.20
N TYR A 81 -1.30 -2.71 -12.58
CA TYR A 81 -1.53 -3.37 -11.30
C TYR A 81 -2.71 -4.35 -11.39
N ARG A 82 -2.70 -5.35 -10.52
CA ARG A 82 -3.92 -6.08 -10.12
C ARG A 82 -4.54 -5.41 -8.91
N SER A 83 -5.85 -5.52 -8.82
CA SER A 83 -6.62 -5.13 -7.65
C SER A 83 -7.33 -6.33 -6.99
N LEU A 84 -7.99 -6.05 -5.88
CA LEU A 84 -8.85 -6.97 -5.16
C LEU A 84 -10.18 -6.27 -4.85
N ARG A 85 -11.27 -6.95 -5.14
CA ARG A 85 -12.59 -6.57 -4.63
C ARG A 85 -12.90 -7.42 -3.41
N PHE A 86 -13.26 -6.76 -2.31
CA PHE A 86 -13.60 -7.41 -1.05
C PHE A 86 -15.11 -7.45 -0.87
N GLU A 87 -15.64 -8.63 -0.55
CA GLU A 87 -17.03 -8.79 -0.15
C GLU A 87 -17.10 -9.22 1.31
N HIS A 88 -17.44 -8.27 2.18
CA HIS A 88 -17.57 -8.51 3.61
C HIS A 88 -18.94 -9.11 3.94
N ARG A 89 -18.97 -10.14 4.77
CA ARG A 89 -20.20 -10.72 5.31
C ARG A 89 -20.11 -10.88 6.82
N HIS A 90 -21.21 -10.59 7.49
CA HIS A 90 -21.40 -10.96 8.89
C HIS A 90 -22.34 -12.16 8.99
N LEU A 91 -21.98 -13.12 9.82
CA LEU A 91 -22.74 -14.36 10.01
C LEU A 91 -23.11 -14.52 11.49
N ALA A 92 -24.37 -14.85 11.75
CA ALA A 92 -24.89 -15.14 13.09
C ALA A 92 -24.49 -16.55 13.57
N GLN A 93 -23.20 -16.84 13.51
CA GLN A 93 -22.58 -18.06 14.02
C GLN A 93 -21.19 -17.74 14.57
N GLU A 94 -20.74 -18.50 15.55
CA GLU A 94 -19.51 -18.19 16.26
C GLU A 94 -18.26 -18.39 15.38
N GLN A 95 -18.22 -19.43 14.55
CA GLN A 95 -17.07 -19.72 13.69
C GLN A 95 -17.55 -20.22 12.32
N PHE A 96 -16.97 -19.71 11.24
CA PHE A 96 -17.29 -20.10 9.86
C PHE A 96 -16.35 -21.16 9.30
N GLN A 97 -15.05 -21.04 9.55
CA GLN A 97 -14.02 -21.92 9.00
C GLN A 97 -13.01 -22.31 10.08
N PRO A 98 -12.26 -23.42 9.92
CA PRO A 98 -11.36 -23.90 10.97
C PRO A 98 -10.06 -23.09 11.13
N VAL A 99 -9.74 -22.20 10.19
CA VAL A 99 -8.48 -21.44 10.15
C VAL A 99 -8.72 -20.01 9.66
N THR A 100 -7.74 -19.12 9.85
CA THR A 100 -7.84 -17.71 9.42
C THR A 100 -8.14 -17.56 7.93
N THR A 101 -7.46 -18.30 7.06
CA THR A 101 -7.62 -18.16 5.60
C THR A 101 -7.69 -19.52 4.93
N VAL A 102 -8.70 -19.69 4.08
CA VAL A 102 -8.88 -20.87 3.22
C VAL A 102 -8.82 -20.42 1.76
N ASN A 103 -7.94 -21.04 0.97
CA ASN A 103 -7.75 -20.75 -0.45
C ASN A 103 -8.55 -21.73 -1.34
N TYR A 104 -9.15 -21.20 -2.39
CA TYR A 104 -10.04 -21.88 -3.34
C TYR A 104 -9.48 -21.76 -4.77
N PRO A 105 -8.49 -22.58 -5.14
CA PRO A 105 -7.71 -22.36 -6.37
C PRO A 105 -8.43 -22.68 -7.68
N ASN A 106 -9.51 -23.49 -7.67
CA ASN A 106 -9.95 -24.18 -8.90
C ASN A 106 -11.45 -24.07 -9.23
N GLU A 107 -12.29 -23.55 -8.34
CA GLU A 107 -13.74 -23.75 -8.43
C GLU A 107 -14.55 -22.45 -8.36
N GLU A 108 -13.96 -21.39 -7.81
CA GLU A 108 -14.70 -20.20 -7.38
C GLU A 108 -14.20 -18.94 -8.08
N ALA A 109 -15.07 -17.93 -8.18
CA ALA A 109 -14.68 -16.62 -8.69
C ALA A 109 -13.80 -15.84 -7.69
N PHE A 110 -13.84 -16.20 -6.39
CA PHE A 110 -12.96 -15.67 -5.35
C PHE A 110 -11.76 -16.61 -5.14
N THR A 111 -10.63 -16.06 -4.72
CA THR A 111 -9.40 -16.84 -4.49
C THR A 111 -9.30 -17.38 -3.07
N ARG A 112 -9.87 -16.66 -2.09
CA ARG A 112 -9.83 -17.04 -0.68
C ARG A 112 -10.95 -16.41 0.15
N ILE A 113 -11.20 -17.03 1.30
CA ILE A 113 -12.03 -16.49 2.36
C ILE A 113 -11.17 -16.31 3.61
N THR A 114 -11.25 -15.12 4.21
CA THR A 114 -10.57 -14.80 5.47
C THR A 114 -11.60 -14.57 6.59
N GLU A 115 -11.43 -15.26 7.72
CA GLU A 115 -12.23 -15.08 8.94
C GLU A 115 -11.39 -14.38 10.02
N PHE A 116 -11.76 -13.13 10.33
CA PHE A 116 -10.91 -12.23 11.12
C PHE A 116 -10.80 -12.62 12.60
N LYS A 117 -11.76 -13.36 13.16
CA LYS A 117 -11.75 -13.76 14.57
C LYS A 117 -10.57 -14.67 14.93
N HIS A 118 -10.13 -15.52 14.00
CA HIS A 118 -8.92 -16.34 14.20
C HIS A 118 -7.66 -15.48 14.34
N PHE A 119 -7.65 -14.29 13.72
CA PHE A 119 -6.54 -13.35 13.77
C PHE A 119 -6.59 -12.47 15.03
N SER A 120 -7.77 -11.92 15.35
CA SER A 120 -7.93 -10.96 16.45
C SER A 120 -8.06 -11.62 17.83
N GLY A 121 -8.48 -12.89 17.89
CA GLY A 121 -8.84 -13.56 19.14
C GLY A 121 -10.14 -13.03 19.77
N GLN A 122 -10.92 -12.24 19.02
CA GLN A 122 -12.17 -11.65 19.50
C GLN A 122 -13.21 -12.75 19.80
N VAL A 123 -13.78 -12.71 21.01
CA VAL A 123 -14.92 -13.56 21.41
C VAL A 123 -16.21 -12.83 21.10
N HIS A 124 -17.06 -13.42 20.25
CA HIS A 124 -18.31 -12.82 19.78
C HIS A 124 -19.28 -13.90 19.26
N PRO A 125 -20.60 -13.81 19.49
CA PRO A 125 -21.58 -14.83 19.05
C PRO A 125 -21.74 -14.94 17.52
N GLY A 126 -21.38 -13.89 16.79
CA GLY A 126 -21.26 -13.88 15.33
C GLY A 126 -19.81 -13.82 14.85
N THR A 127 -19.60 -13.97 13.54
CA THR A 127 -18.29 -13.86 12.90
C THR A 127 -18.35 -12.99 11.65
N SER A 128 -17.23 -12.35 11.32
CA SER A 128 -17.07 -11.55 10.11
C SER A 128 -16.04 -12.20 9.20
N ILE A 129 -16.44 -12.41 7.95
CA ILE A 129 -15.61 -12.99 6.91
C ILE A 129 -15.49 -12.01 5.73
N VAL A 130 -14.47 -12.23 4.91
CA VAL A 130 -14.32 -11.53 3.63
C VAL A 130 -14.01 -12.53 2.53
N TYR A 131 -14.70 -12.40 1.40
CA TYR A 131 -14.34 -13.04 0.14
C TYR A 131 -13.46 -12.10 -0.68
N GLU A 132 -12.38 -12.62 -1.25
CA GLU A 132 -11.43 -11.83 -2.03
C GLU A 132 -11.49 -12.21 -3.51
N TYR A 133 -11.86 -11.25 -4.37
CA TYR A 133 -11.98 -11.43 -5.81
C TYR A 133 -10.84 -10.70 -6.53
N PRO A 134 -9.94 -11.40 -7.23
CA PRO A 134 -8.94 -10.75 -8.06
C PRO A 134 -9.61 -10.03 -9.23
N CYS A 135 -9.12 -8.84 -9.55
CA CYS A 135 -9.59 -8.05 -10.68
C CYS A 135 -8.45 -7.21 -11.27
N ASP A 136 -8.69 -6.64 -12.44
CA ASP A 136 -7.81 -5.61 -12.98
C ASP A 136 -7.93 -4.34 -12.15
N TYR A 137 -6.84 -3.57 -12.05
CA TYR A 137 -6.88 -2.26 -11.42
C TYR A 137 -7.68 -1.28 -12.29
N GLN A 138 -8.74 -0.73 -11.71
CA GLN A 138 -9.66 0.22 -12.35
C GLN A 138 -9.89 1.41 -11.40
N PRO A 139 -9.02 2.44 -11.42
CA PRO A 139 -9.12 3.57 -10.50
C PRO A 139 -10.46 4.31 -10.61
N GLU A 140 -11.06 4.35 -11.80
CA GLU A 140 -12.36 4.96 -12.06
C GLU A 140 -13.52 4.29 -11.31
N GLN A 141 -13.31 3.04 -10.84
CA GLN A 141 -14.25 2.30 -10.00
C GLN A 141 -13.88 2.34 -8.51
N GLY A 142 -12.89 3.14 -8.13
CA GLY A 142 -12.38 3.22 -6.75
C GLY A 142 -11.63 1.97 -6.30
N LEU A 143 -11.09 1.18 -7.25
CA LEU A 143 -10.25 0.04 -6.93
C LEU A 143 -8.83 0.48 -6.63
N GLU A 144 -8.20 -0.13 -5.62
CA GLU A 144 -6.85 0.20 -5.18
C GLU A 144 -5.78 -0.65 -5.88
N PRO A 145 -4.58 -0.12 -6.16
CA PRO A 145 -3.49 -0.89 -6.76
C PRO A 145 -2.82 -1.81 -5.71
N TYR A 146 -3.14 -3.11 -5.73
CA TYR A 146 -2.62 -4.05 -4.72
C TYR A 146 -1.31 -4.71 -5.12
N TYR A 147 -1.22 -5.19 -6.36
CA TYR A 147 -0.10 -6.01 -6.83
C TYR A 147 0.49 -5.49 -8.15
N PRO A 148 1.77 -5.07 -8.16
CA PRO A 148 2.46 -4.72 -9.40
C PRO A 148 2.51 -5.90 -10.38
N LEU A 149 2.36 -5.63 -11.69
CA LEU A 149 2.55 -6.62 -12.74
C LEU A 149 3.94 -6.50 -13.38
N PHE A 150 4.76 -7.54 -13.22
CA PHE A 150 6.16 -7.53 -13.65
C PHE A 150 6.35 -7.99 -15.10
N THR A 151 5.71 -7.32 -16.06
CA THR A 151 5.97 -7.52 -17.49
C THR A 151 7.20 -6.72 -17.94
N ASP A 152 7.81 -7.09 -19.06
CA ASP A 152 8.97 -6.35 -19.56
C ASP A 152 8.62 -4.92 -19.99
N VAL A 153 7.41 -4.72 -20.54
CA VAL A 153 6.86 -3.39 -20.83
C VAL A 153 6.70 -2.56 -19.53
N ALA A 154 6.17 -3.16 -18.47
CA ALA A 154 6.02 -2.47 -17.18
C ALA A 154 7.38 -2.07 -16.57
N LYS A 155 8.40 -2.92 -16.70
CA LYS A 155 9.77 -2.58 -16.26
C LYS A 155 10.33 -1.40 -17.06
N GLN A 156 10.12 -1.37 -18.38
CA GLN A 156 10.55 -0.26 -19.22
C GLN A 156 9.84 1.04 -18.85
N HIS A 157 8.52 1.00 -18.64
CA HIS A 157 7.74 2.17 -18.20
C HIS A 157 8.21 2.66 -16.83
N TYR A 158 8.44 1.75 -15.87
CA TYR A 158 8.94 2.10 -14.55
C TYR A 158 10.32 2.76 -14.63
N GLN A 159 11.23 2.22 -15.44
CA GLN A 159 12.55 2.83 -15.65
C GLN A 159 12.44 4.23 -16.25
N ALA A 160 11.57 4.42 -17.26
CA ALA A 160 11.33 5.74 -17.84
C ALA A 160 10.78 6.73 -16.79
N CYS A 161 9.86 6.30 -15.92
CA CYS A 161 9.39 7.13 -14.80
C CYS A 161 10.52 7.53 -13.86
N ARG A 162 11.37 6.56 -13.50
CA ARG A 162 12.53 6.79 -12.64
C ARG A 162 13.49 7.81 -13.25
N ASP A 163 13.79 7.67 -14.53
CA ASP A 163 14.72 8.55 -15.26
C ASP A 163 14.20 9.99 -15.30
N GLU A 164 12.92 10.19 -15.64
CA GLU A 164 12.29 11.51 -15.66
C GLU A 164 12.30 12.18 -14.27
N LEU A 165 12.04 11.40 -13.23
CA LEU A 165 11.97 11.89 -11.86
C LEU A 165 13.34 12.17 -11.22
N THR A 166 14.45 11.74 -11.84
CA THR A 166 15.80 12.14 -11.40
C THR A 166 16.02 13.65 -11.47
N ASN A 167 15.24 14.35 -12.29
CA ASN A 167 15.26 15.81 -12.37
C ASN A 167 14.78 16.50 -11.09
N PHE A 168 14.13 15.78 -10.15
CA PHE A 168 13.62 16.33 -8.90
C PHE A 168 14.43 15.77 -7.72
N PRO A 169 15.56 16.40 -7.34
CA PRO A 169 16.46 15.85 -6.32
C PRO A 169 15.83 15.74 -4.92
N GLN A 170 14.76 16.48 -4.67
CA GLN A 170 14.00 16.44 -3.42
C GLN A 170 13.11 15.20 -3.30
N LEU A 171 12.76 14.58 -4.44
CA LEU A 171 11.81 13.47 -4.48
C LEU A 171 12.50 12.15 -4.14
N ILE A 172 11.98 11.48 -3.12
CA ILE A 172 12.41 10.15 -2.69
C ILE A 172 11.22 9.21 -2.82
N ALA A 173 11.22 8.41 -3.90
CA ALA A 173 10.27 7.33 -4.06
C ALA A 173 10.57 6.21 -3.06
N LEU A 174 9.54 5.76 -2.33
CA LEU A 174 9.68 4.76 -1.28
C LEU A 174 8.42 3.88 -1.17
N GLY A 175 8.61 2.57 -0.97
CA GLY A 175 7.52 1.63 -0.70
C GLY A 175 6.93 0.99 -1.96
N ARG A 176 5.93 0.13 -1.75
CA ARG A 176 5.42 -0.84 -2.75
C ARG A 176 5.09 -0.19 -4.10
N LEU A 177 4.34 0.91 -4.09
CA LEU A 177 3.83 1.55 -5.31
C LEU A 177 4.92 2.40 -5.97
N ALA A 178 5.61 3.24 -5.20
CA ALA A 178 6.60 4.17 -5.73
C ALA A 178 7.87 3.47 -6.22
N GLU A 179 8.24 2.34 -5.62
CA GLU A 179 9.35 1.51 -6.08
C GLU A 179 8.92 0.39 -7.02
N TYR A 180 7.62 0.26 -7.30
CA TYR A 180 7.05 -0.80 -8.15
C TYR A 180 7.55 -2.20 -7.76
N ARG A 181 7.45 -2.55 -6.48
CA ARG A 181 7.97 -3.80 -5.89
C ARG A 181 6.95 -4.48 -5.01
N TYR A 182 6.96 -5.81 -4.99
CA TYR A 182 6.20 -6.57 -4.02
C TYR A 182 6.95 -6.56 -2.68
N PHE A 183 6.30 -6.06 -1.63
CA PHE A 183 6.83 -6.02 -0.27
C PHE A 183 5.86 -6.67 0.71
N ASP A 184 6.36 -7.53 1.58
CA ASP A 184 5.67 -7.81 2.84
C ASP A 184 5.85 -6.62 3.81
N MET A 185 5.10 -6.61 4.92
CA MET A 185 5.10 -5.46 5.84
C MET A 185 6.48 -5.21 6.48
N ASP A 186 7.21 -6.26 6.83
CA ASP A 186 8.55 -6.17 7.39
C ASP A 186 9.59 -5.72 6.36
N ASP A 187 9.45 -6.12 5.09
CA ASP A 187 10.27 -5.59 4.00
C ASP A 187 10.08 -4.08 3.85
N ALA A 188 8.81 -3.62 3.87
CA ALA A 188 8.49 -2.20 3.75
C ALA A 188 9.07 -1.37 4.92
N VAL A 189 8.96 -1.89 6.15
CA VAL A 189 9.55 -1.24 7.34
C VAL A 189 11.07 -1.22 7.26
N SER A 190 11.70 -2.34 6.91
CA SER A 190 13.16 -2.44 6.76
C SER A 190 13.67 -1.46 5.70
N ASN A 191 12.99 -1.40 4.55
CA ASN A 191 13.31 -0.49 3.47
C ASN A 191 13.20 0.99 3.89
N ALA A 192 12.13 1.35 4.60
CA ALA A 192 11.98 2.71 5.15
C ALA A 192 13.11 3.09 6.12
N LEU A 193 13.50 2.17 7.01
CA LEU A 193 14.60 2.42 7.98
C LEU A 193 15.96 2.56 7.28
N ILE A 194 16.23 1.75 6.24
CA ILE A 194 17.44 1.87 5.43
C ILE A 194 17.48 3.24 4.72
N HIS A 195 16.36 3.67 4.14
CA HIS A 195 16.27 4.97 3.50
C HIS A 195 16.43 6.11 4.50
N PHE A 196 15.80 6.02 5.68
CA PHE A 196 15.97 7.00 6.74
C PHE A 196 17.44 7.16 7.14
N ALA A 197 18.13 6.06 7.45
CA ALA A 197 19.54 6.08 7.84
C ALA A 197 20.46 6.75 6.79
N LYS A 198 20.20 6.51 5.49
CA LYS A 198 20.95 7.13 4.39
C LYS A 198 20.80 8.66 4.37
N HIS A 199 19.61 9.17 4.67
CA HIS A 199 19.31 10.61 4.56
C HIS A 199 19.55 11.38 5.86
N THR A 200 19.63 10.70 7.02
CA THR A 200 20.00 11.34 8.29
C THR A 200 21.50 11.41 8.53
N THR A 201 22.31 10.57 7.85
CA THR A 201 23.78 10.59 8.00
C THR A 201 24.44 11.73 7.20
N THR A 202 23.65 12.52 6.46
CA THR A 202 24.10 13.65 5.64
C THR A 202 23.79 15.02 6.28
N LEU A 203 23.28 15.04 7.51
CA LEU A 203 23.06 16.22 8.35
C LEU A 203 24.06 16.21 9.52
#